data_AF-A0A7Y5W034-F1
#
_entry.id   AF-A0A7Y5W034-F1
#
_cell.length_a   1.000
_cell.length_b   1.000
_cell.length_c   1.000
_cell.angle_alpha   90.00
_cell.angle_beta   90.00
_cell.angle_gamma   90.00
#
_symmetry.space_group_name_H-M   'P 1'
#
loop_
_entity.id
_entity.type
_entity.pdbx_description
1 polymer ?
#
loop_
_entity_poly.entity_id
_entity_poly.type
_entity_poly.pdbx_seq_one_letter_code
_entity_poly.pdbx_strand_id
1 'polypeptide(L)'
;MLVRRAIMVTCAFAMVFVSAVVTPAALAAPQNGGNHARTLDPSEVLARISGAYRDGAVADRVSLVATPHPMIEGPLPSRAIRRAVAIVRTARSPNLAPSARLELGELRIMAQAGGIKVVRQGDREHAVRFTIEGDPTPSKLGRHLPMLSFPQLWLALGQGTSEPLTALTGVVAWESAESVAMGSRRLLVVRGKSSSHAVVLSALASTGRLDSFEITPIDVAGAKIVGRCASIAPGDPASWGIDLESRTMVQTLSDLRATPGMIEPGATILDPPLQTMDLRAWSLLGELRSRSGQRPAAAAMILFARDASAPMIDAAMAGVLRAEVALDLEAAAPTPLEAGAGL
;
A
#
# COMPACT_ATOMS: atom_id res chain seq x y z
N MET A 1 32.80 37.24 -44.74
CA MET A 1 31.52 37.82 -45.17
C MET A 1 30.41 37.15 -44.38
N LEU A 2 29.91 37.83 -43.35
CA LEU A 2 28.59 38.49 -43.33
C LEU A 2 27.44 37.46 -43.34
N VAL A 3 26.80 37.05 -42.23
CA VAL A 3 26.09 37.74 -41.11
C VAL A 3 24.56 37.73 -41.29
N ARG A 4 23.86 37.32 -40.20
CA ARG A 4 22.43 37.55 -39.80
C ARG A 4 21.36 36.60 -40.38
N ARG A 5 20.31 36.14 -39.65
CA ARG A 5 19.70 36.43 -38.33
C ARG A 5 18.71 35.26 -38.02
N ALA A 6 18.73 34.60 -36.85
CA ALA A 6 17.92 34.87 -35.63
C ALA A 6 16.41 35.07 -35.91
N ILE A 7 15.50 34.25 -35.35
CA ILE A 7 14.75 34.42 -34.07
C ILE A 7 14.08 33.04 -33.78
N MET A 8 14.25 32.29 -32.68
CA MET A 8 14.08 32.49 -31.23
C MET A 8 12.63 32.58 -30.74
N VAL A 9 12.12 31.52 -30.08
CA VAL A 9 11.24 31.45 -28.86
C VAL A 9 11.17 29.96 -28.48
N THR A 10 11.95 29.38 -27.54
CA THR A 10 11.89 29.39 -26.04
C THR A 10 10.54 28.87 -25.50
N CYS A 11 10.45 27.70 -24.86
CA CYS A 11 10.67 27.39 -23.44
C CYS A 11 10.47 25.87 -23.23
N ALA A 12 10.96 25.15 -22.23
CA ALA A 12 12.05 25.27 -21.26
C ALA A 12 12.07 23.93 -20.48
N PHE A 13 13.28 23.40 -20.23
CA PHE A 13 13.80 22.65 -19.05
C PHE A 13 12.87 21.78 -18.15
N ALA A 14 13.26 20.60 -17.66
CA ALA A 14 14.55 20.32 -17.01
C ALA A 14 14.97 18.83 -17.02
N MET A 15 16.30 18.65 -17.01
CA MET A 15 17.06 17.41 -16.87
C MET A 15 16.79 16.69 -15.54
N VAL A 16 16.73 15.36 -15.62
CA VAL A 16 16.89 14.46 -14.47
C VAL A 16 18.39 14.28 -14.20
N PHE A 17 18.89 14.89 -13.13
CA PHE A 17 20.16 14.50 -12.51
C PHE A 17 19.90 13.34 -11.55
N VAL A 18 20.37 12.13 -11.89
CA VAL A 18 20.61 11.09 -10.89
C VAL A 18 22.10 11.12 -10.59
N SER A 19 22.50 11.92 -9.59
CA SER A 19 23.84 11.82 -9.01
C SER A 19 23.95 10.49 -8.26
N ALA A 20 24.93 9.68 -8.66
CA ALA A 20 25.43 8.58 -7.86
C ALA A 20 25.93 9.13 -6.52
N VAL A 21 25.34 8.68 -5.41
CA VAL A 21 25.95 8.91 -4.10
C VAL A 21 26.87 7.74 -3.82
N VAL A 22 28.16 8.05 -3.96
CA VAL A 22 29.32 7.33 -3.47
C VAL A 22 29.18 7.11 -1.95
N THR A 23 29.35 5.87 -1.50
CA THR A 23 29.64 5.52 -0.10
C THR A 23 30.98 6.13 0.32
N PRO A 24 31.05 6.92 1.41
CA PRO A 24 32.32 7.16 2.08
C PRO A 24 32.55 6.06 3.12
N ALA A 25 33.73 5.46 3.02
CA ALA A 25 34.34 4.65 4.06
C ALA A 25 34.51 5.45 5.38
N ALA A 26 34.64 4.69 6.46
CA ALA A 26 34.83 5.16 7.82
C ALA A 26 35.90 6.25 7.96
N LEU A 27 35.56 7.32 8.68
CA LEU A 27 36.49 8.26 9.31
C LEU A 27 35.94 8.59 10.69
N ALA A 28 36.66 8.10 11.71
CA ALA A 28 36.44 8.45 13.11
C ALA A 28 36.95 9.88 13.38
N ALA A 29 36.11 10.74 13.96
CA ALA A 29 36.47 11.99 14.66
C ALA A 29 35.25 12.47 15.49
N PRO A 30 35.44 13.29 16.55
CA PRO A 30 35.22 12.92 17.94
C PRO A 30 33.79 13.11 18.45
N GLN A 31 33.43 12.29 19.46
CA GLN A 31 32.30 12.50 20.35
C GLN A 31 32.46 13.84 21.09
N ASN A 32 31.50 14.76 20.94
CA ASN A 32 31.07 15.69 21.99
C ASN A 32 29.84 16.49 21.55
N GLY A 33 28.69 16.04 22.04
CA GLY A 33 27.38 16.61 21.79
C GLY A 33 26.36 15.60 22.27
N GLY A 34 26.29 15.41 23.59
CA GLY A 34 25.44 14.41 24.24
C GLY A 34 23.99 14.56 23.78
N ASN A 35 23.58 13.70 22.84
CA ASN A 35 22.19 13.56 22.45
C ASN A 35 21.52 12.81 23.61
N HIS A 36 21.18 13.55 24.69
CA HIS A 36 20.61 12.98 25.90
C HIS A 36 19.19 12.48 25.60
N ALA A 37 19.09 11.23 25.16
CA ALA A 37 17.83 10.50 25.14
C ALA A 37 17.32 10.46 26.59
N ARG A 38 16.19 11.11 26.84
CA ARG A 38 15.53 11.06 28.15
C ARG A 38 14.59 9.88 28.15
N THR A 39 14.82 8.91 29.01
CA THR A 39 13.90 7.79 29.26
C THR A 39 12.58 8.32 29.84
N LEU A 40 11.46 7.78 29.36
CA LEU A 40 10.10 8.16 29.74
C LEU A 40 9.30 6.89 30.06
N ASP A 41 8.18 7.04 30.78
CA ASP A 41 7.20 5.97 30.94
C ASP A 41 6.43 5.75 29.61
N PRO A 42 6.43 4.54 29.04
CA PRO A 42 5.64 4.21 27.85
C PRO A 42 4.16 4.58 27.99
N SER A 43 3.57 4.40 29.17
CA SER A 43 2.15 4.64 29.41
C SER A 43 1.79 6.11 29.27
N GLU A 44 2.61 7.00 29.84
CA GLU A 44 2.44 8.45 29.73
C GLU A 44 2.59 8.92 28.27
N VAL A 45 3.59 8.40 27.56
CA VAL A 45 3.82 8.76 26.16
C VAL A 45 2.66 8.27 25.28
N LEU A 46 2.18 7.05 25.47
CA LEU A 46 1.04 6.52 24.72
C LEU A 46 -0.26 7.24 25.05
N ALA A 47 -0.48 7.64 26.30
CA ALA A 47 -1.62 8.46 26.69
C ALA A 47 -1.58 9.80 25.98
N ARG A 48 -0.40 10.43 25.90
CA ARG A 48 -0.20 11.68 25.17
C ARG A 48 -0.47 11.54 23.66
N ILE A 49 0.08 10.49 23.04
CA ILE A 49 -0.15 10.23 21.61
C ILE A 49 -1.64 9.94 21.37
N SER A 50 -2.25 9.07 22.16
CA SER A 50 -3.68 8.75 22.04
C SER A 50 -4.57 9.98 22.24
N GLY A 51 -4.24 10.84 23.21
CA GLY A 51 -4.92 12.12 23.42
C GLY A 51 -4.96 12.99 22.16
N ALA A 52 -3.84 13.07 21.43
CA ALA A 52 -3.75 13.82 20.18
C ALA A 52 -4.64 13.27 19.04
N TYR A 53 -5.16 12.05 19.17
CA TYR A 53 -6.09 11.43 18.21
C TYR A 53 -7.54 11.35 18.74
N ARG A 54 -7.77 11.65 20.02
CA ARG A 54 -9.08 11.57 20.70
C ARG A 54 -9.66 12.93 21.08
N ASP A 55 -8.99 14.01 20.68
CA ASP A 55 -9.42 15.38 20.91
C ASP A 55 -10.01 15.99 19.62
N GLY A 56 -11.03 15.33 19.07
CA GLY A 56 -11.76 15.79 17.89
C GLY A 56 -11.40 15.05 16.60
N ALA A 57 -11.55 15.75 15.48
CA ALA A 57 -11.28 15.22 14.15
C ALA A 57 -9.81 15.40 13.79
N VAL A 58 -9.18 14.33 13.31
CA VAL A 58 -7.78 14.32 12.87
C VAL A 58 -7.64 13.55 11.57
N ALA A 59 -6.63 13.92 10.79
CA ALA A 59 -6.30 13.24 9.56
C ALA A 59 -4.79 13.18 9.31
N ASP A 60 -4.34 12.03 8.80
CA ASP A 60 -2.97 11.78 8.39
C ASP A 60 -2.94 11.23 6.96
N ARG A 61 -2.02 11.76 6.15
CA ARG A 61 -1.55 11.09 4.93
C ARG A 61 -0.43 10.13 5.32
N VAL A 62 -0.64 8.84 5.11
CA VAL A 62 0.29 7.77 5.48
C VAL A 62 0.93 7.20 4.23
N SER A 63 2.24 7.39 4.09
CA SER A 63 3.04 6.72 3.05
C SER A 63 3.61 5.43 3.63
N LEU A 64 3.18 4.30 3.09
CA LEU A 64 3.61 2.97 3.49
C LEU A 64 4.69 2.45 2.56
N VAL A 65 5.69 1.80 3.15
CA VAL A 65 6.75 1.08 2.45
C VAL A 65 6.87 -0.30 3.08
N ALA A 66 6.58 -1.34 2.30
CA ALA A 66 6.79 -2.72 2.72
C ALA A 66 8.02 -3.31 2.03
N THR A 67 8.95 -3.81 2.85
CA THR A 67 10.13 -4.54 2.40
C THR A 67 9.88 -6.03 2.65
N PRO A 68 9.83 -6.88 1.60
CA PRO A 68 9.64 -8.32 1.77
C PRO A 68 10.94 -9.05 2.19
N HIS A 69 10.78 -10.26 2.73
CA HIS A 69 11.87 -11.14 3.17
C HIS A 69 12.81 -11.55 2.01
N PRO A 70 14.14 -11.67 2.24
CA PRO A 70 15.12 -12.03 1.21
C PRO A 70 15.08 -13.49 0.73
N MET A 71 14.46 -14.43 1.45
CA MET A 71 14.45 -15.87 1.10
C MET A 71 13.25 -16.35 0.26
N ILE A 72 12.59 -15.49 -0.52
CA ILE A 72 11.80 -16.02 -1.64
C ILE A 72 12.81 -16.32 -2.76
N GLU A 73 13.46 -17.49 -2.68
CA GLU A 73 14.34 -18.01 -3.71
C GLU A 73 13.52 -18.33 -4.97
N GLY A 74 13.47 -17.35 -5.86
CA GLY A 74 12.91 -17.45 -7.20
C GLY A 74 13.19 -16.14 -7.92
N PRO A 75 13.35 -16.13 -9.26
CA PRO A 75 13.52 -14.91 -10.02
C PRO A 75 12.18 -14.18 -10.11
N LEU A 76 11.71 -13.63 -8.99
CA LEU A 76 10.65 -12.63 -8.99
C LEU A 76 11.20 -11.39 -9.69
N PRO A 77 10.49 -10.83 -10.68
CA PRO A 77 10.90 -9.60 -11.31
C PRO A 77 10.86 -8.51 -10.24
N SER A 78 12.04 -8.06 -9.82
CA SER A 78 12.30 -7.01 -8.84
C SER A 78 11.92 -7.32 -7.38
N ARG A 79 12.88 -7.00 -6.50
CA ARG A 79 12.76 -6.71 -5.07
C ARG A 79 11.77 -5.54 -4.85
N ALA A 80 10.52 -5.68 -5.27
CA ALA A 80 9.59 -4.58 -5.39
C ALA A 80 9.18 -4.11 -3.98
N ILE A 81 9.92 -3.14 -3.48
CA ILE A 81 9.49 -2.29 -2.37
C ILE A 81 8.08 -1.83 -2.72
N ARG A 82 7.08 -2.35 -2.00
CA ARG A 82 5.68 -1.97 -2.26
C ARG A 82 5.43 -0.66 -1.55
N ARG A 83 5.02 0.34 -2.34
CA ARG A 83 4.67 1.66 -1.83
C ARG A 83 3.17 1.86 -1.95
N ALA A 84 2.55 2.35 -0.90
CA ALA A 84 1.16 2.75 -0.91
C ALA A 84 1.00 4.08 -0.19
N VAL A 85 -0.01 4.85 -0.58
CA VAL A 85 -0.42 6.05 0.13
C VAL A 85 -1.86 5.86 0.56
N ALA A 86 -2.12 6.12 1.83
CA ALA A 86 -3.45 6.13 2.41
C ALA A 86 -3.74 7.49 3.04
N ILE A 87 -5.00 7.88 3.06
CA ILE A 87 -5.47 8.94 3.94
C ILE A 87 -6.32 8.32 5.03
N VAL A 88 -5.92 8.54 6.28
CA VAL A 88 -6.61 8.04 7.47
C VAL A 88 -7.20 9.23 8.19
N ARG A 89 -8.53 9.31 8.24
CA ARG A 89 -9.25 10.29 9.05
C ARG A 89 -9.96 9.57 10.17
N THR A 90 -9.89 10.14 11.37
CA THR A 90 -10.58 9.62 12.55
C THR A 90 -11.20 10.79 13.30
N ALA A 91 -12.39 10.59 13.85
CA ALA A 91 -12.98 11.58 14.73
C ALA A 91 -13.51 10.90 15.98
N ARG A 92 -13.12 11.44 17.13
CA ARG A 92 -13.61 11.05 18.45
C ARG A 92 -13.41 12.22 19.39
N SER A 93 -14.44 12.57 20.14
CA SER A 93 -14.36 13.46 21.29
C SER A 93 -15.55 13.16 22.22
N PRO A 94 -15.63 13.76 23.41
CA PRO A 94 -16.81 13.60 24.27
C PRO A 94 -18.13 13.95 23.58
N ASN A 95 -18.10 14.84 22.57
CA ASN A 95 -19.28 15.32 21.85
C ASN A 95 -19.40 14.76 20.42
N LEU A 96 -18.51 13.87 20.01
CA LEU A 96 -18.46 13.35 18.64
C LEU A 96 -18.29 11.83 18.64
N ALA A 97 -19.26 11.15 18.04
CA ALA A 97 -19.26 9.69 17.93
C ALA A 97 -17.99 9.19 17.21
N PRO A 98 -17.38 8.08 17.69
CA PRO A 98 -16.21 7.49 17.04
C PRO A 98 -16.50 7.14 15.58
N SER A 99 -15.68 7.68 14.68
CA SER A 99 -15.78 7.43 13.25
C SER A 99 -14.41 7.42 12.59
N ALA A 100 -14.32 6.73 11.46
CA ALA A 100 -13.13 6.73 10.61
C ALA A 100 -13.50 6.76 9.14
N ARG A 101 -12.72 7.53 8.37
CA ARG A 101 -12.75 7.53 6.92
C ARG A 101 -11.38 7.20 6.37
N LEU A 102 -11.31 6.16 5.54
CA LEU A 102 -10.07 5.69 4.93
C LEU A 102 -10.17 5.87 3.41
N GLU A 103 -9.09 6.38 2.82
CA GLU A 103 -8.90 6.41 1.36
C GLU A 103 -7.66 5.57 1.06
N LEU A 104 -7.89 4.38 0.50
CA LEU A 104 -6.89 3.35 0.24
C LEU A 104 -6.79 3.14 -1.27
N GLY A 105 -6.01 3.98 -1.94
CA GLY A 105 -6.01 4.05 -3.41
C GLY A 105 -7.39 4.45 -3.93
N GLU A 106 -8.04 3.58 -4.68
CA GLU A 106 -9.40 3.81 -5.20
C GLU A 106 -10.49 3.46 -4.18
N LEU A 107 -10.19 2.74 -3.11
CA LEU A 107 -11.19 2.37 -2.12
C LEU A 107 -11.45 3.51 -1.13
N ARG A 108 -12.72 3.82 -0.92
CA ARG A 108 -13.18 4.75 0.10
C ARG A 108 -14.03 4.00 1.12
N ILE A 109 -13.63 4.09 2.37
CA ILE A 109 -14.26 3.39 3.48
C ILE A 109 -14.71 4.43 4.49
N MET A 110 -15.95 4.32 4.97
CA MET A 110 -16.47 5.07 6.11
C MET A 110 -16.96 4.09 7.15
N ALA A 111 -16.48 4.22 8.38
CA ALA A 111 -16.88 3.41 9.52
C ALA A 111 -17.39 4.31 10.64
N GLN A 112 -18.55 3.95 11.19
CA GLN A 112 -19.19 4.64 12.30
C GLN A 112 -20.10 3.65 13.04
N ALA A 113 -20.75 4.11 14.11
CA ALA A 113 -21.72 3.30 14.82
C ALA A 113 -22.77 2.70 13.85
N GLY A 114 -22.98 1.39 13.95
CA GLY A 114 -23.97 0.66 13.15
C GLY A 114 -23.50 0.21 11.76
N GLY A 115 -22.29 0.57 11.29
CA GLY A 115 -21.80 -0.02 10.04
C GLY A 115 -20.52 0.54 9.43
N ILE A 116 -20.01 -0.24 8.47
CA ILE A 116 -18.92 0.10 7.57
C ILE A 116 -19.51 0.19 6.16
N LYS A 117 -19.28 1.31 5.48
CA LYS A 117 -19.65 1.53 4.08
C LYS A 117 -18.39 1.58 3.24
N VAL A 118 -18.38 0.90 2.11
CA VAL A 118 -17.22 0.87 1.19
C VAL A 118 -17.68 1.08 -0.24
N VAL A 119 -16.98 1.96 -0.95
CA VAL A 119 -17.16 2.18 -2.39
C VAL A 119 -15.80 2.26 -3.07
N ARG A 120 -15.79 1.98 -4.37
CA ARG A 120 -14.65 2.26 -5.23
C ARG A 120 -14.83 3.64 -5.89
N GLN A 121 -13.75 4.40 -5.97
CA GLN A 121 -13.72 5.69 -6.66
C GLN A 121 -13.97 5.48 -8.16
N GLY A 122 -14.88 6.27 -8.72
CA GLY A 122 -15.28 6.15 -10.13
C GLY A 122 -16.41 5.14 -10.38
N ASP A 123 -16.56 4.14 -9.50
CA ASP A 123 -17.75 3.30 -9.49
C ASP A 123 -18.92 4.07 -8.86
N ARG A 124 -20.00 4.24 -9.61
CA ARG A 124 -21.25 4.88 -9.15
C ARG A 124 -22.38 3.89 -8.94
N GLU A 125 -22.16 2.63 -9.30
CA GLU A 125 -23.19 1.61 -9.36
C GLU A 125 -23.13 0.69 -8.14
N HIS A 126 -21.95 0.38 -7.61
CA HIS A 126 -21.84 -0.60 -6.54
C HIS A 126 -21.39 0.01 -5.21
N ALA A 127 -21.81 -0.61 -4.12
CA ALA A 127 -21.28 -0.40 -2.78
C ALA A 127 -21.34 -1.67 -1.94
N VAL A 128 -20.53 -1.72 -0.89
CA VAL A 128 -20.60 -2.74 0.15
C VAL A 128 -20.96 -2.09 1.46
N ARG A 129 -21.81 -2.75 2.23
CA ARG A 129 -22.12 -2.38 3.61
C ARG A 129 -21.97 -3.58 4.52
N PHE A 130 -21.19 -3.40 5.59
CA PHE A 130 -21.13 -4.33 6.70
C PHE A 130 -21.80 -3.72 7.91
N THR A 131 -22.58 -4.51 8.64
CA THR A 131 -23.15 -4.09 9.92
C THR A 131 -22.16 -4.41 11.03
N ILE A 132 -21.96 -3.45 11.94
CA ILE A 132 -21.19 -3.65 13.16
C ILE A 132 -22.02 -3.20 14.35
N GLU A 133 -21.92 -3.91 15.47
CA GLU A 133 -22.57 -3.53 16.71
C GLU A 133 -21.77 -2.43 17.42
N GLY A 134 -22.42 -1.35 17.85
CA GLY A 134 -21.79 -0.23 18.56
C GLY A 134 -20.71 0.50 17.76
N ASP A 135 -19.75 1.09 18.47
CA ASP A 135 -18.69 1.92 17.87
C ASP A 135 -17.69 1.11 17.05
N PRO A 136 -17.10 1.70 15.99
CA PRO A 136 -16.00 1.08 15.25
C PRO A 136 -14.78 0.95 16.16
N THR A 137 -14.18 -0.24 16.18
CA THR A 137 -12.89 -0.49 16.82
C THR A 137 -11.95 -1.22 15.86
N PRO A 138 -10.62 -1.17 16.05
CA PRO A 138 -9.66 -1.86 15.18
C PRO A 138 -10.01 -3.33 14.92
N SER A 139 -10.42 -4.05 15.96
CA SER A 139 -10.84 -5.46 15.87
C SER A 139 -12.07 -5.64 14.97
N LYS A 140 -13.08 -4.77 15.08
CA LYS A 140 -14.29 -4.84 14.25
C LYS A 140 -13.99 -4.51 12.80
N LEU A 141 -13.14 -3.51 12.57
CA LEU A 141 -12.69 -3.13 11.22
C LEU A 141 -11.91 -4.27 10.56
N GLY A 142 -10.99 -4.91 11.30
CA GLY A 142 -10.16 -6.01 10.80
C GLY A 142 -10.93 -7.28 10.41
N ARG A 143 -12.20 -7.44 10.81
CA ARG A 143 -13.06 -8.57 10.39
C ARG A 143 -13.63 -8.39 8.98
N HIS A 144 -13.73 -7.15 8.49
CA HIS A 144 -14.43 -6.82 7.25
C HIS A 144 -13.51 -6.20 6.20
N LEU A 145 -12.44 -5.54 6.63
CA LEU A 145 -11.51 -4.83 5.76
C LEU A 145 -10.22 -5.63 5.54
N PRO A 146 -9.47 -5.37 4.46
CA PRO A 146 -8.13 -5.92 4.29
C PRO A 146 -7.25 -5.59 5.50
N MET A 147 -6.18 -6.35 5.72
CA MET A 147 -5.26 -6.13 6.84
C MET A 147 -4.71 -4.70 6.86
N LEU A 148 -5.28 -3.87 7.75
CA LEU A 148 -4.91 -2.47 7.89
C LEU A 148 -3.72 -2.34 8.84
N SER A 149 -2.69 -1.60 8.40
CA SER A 149 -1.46 -1.36 9.15
C SER A 149 -1.39 0.05 9.74
N PHE A 150 -2.53 0.60 10.18
CA PHE A 150 -2.64 2.00 10.60
C PHE A 150 -2.84 2.13 12.11
N PRO A 151 -1.77 2.33 12.91
CA PRO A 151 -1.87 2.56 14.35
C PRO A 151 -2.80 3.70 14.75
N GLN A 152 -3.01 4.68 13.86
CA GLN A 152 -3.95 5.79 14.06
C GLN A 152 -5.37 5.31 14.41
N LEU A 153 -5.80 4.16 13.85
CA LEU A 153 -7.11 3.58 14.16
C LEU A 153 -7.18 3.13 15.61
N TRP A 154 -6.14 2.49 16.14
CA TRP A 154 -6.08 2.11 17.55
C TRP A 154 -5.92 3.31 18.48
N LEU A 155 -5.10 4.30 18.10
CA LEU A 155 -4.92 5.52 18.87
C LEU A 155 -6.24 6.28 19.03
N ALA A 156 -7.01 6.44 17.96
CA ALA A 156 -8.29 7.15 17.98
C ALA A 156 -9.44 6.30 18.53
N LEU A 157 -9.64 5.10 17.99
CA LEU A 157 -10.84 4.29 18.21
C LEU A 157 -10.65 3.20 19.28
N GLY A 158 -9.42 2.96 19.71
CA GLY A 158 -9.09 1.89 20.65
C GLY A 158 -9.87 2.03 21.97
N GLN A 159 -10.30 0.90 22.51
CA GLN A 159 -10.98 0.81 23.81
C GLN A 159 -10.05 0.40 24.97
N GLY A 160 -8.74 0.55 24.81
CA GLY A 160 -7.74 0.28 25.86
C GLY A 160 -6.57 -0.52 25.33
N THR A 161 -5.80 -1.12 26.25
CA THR A 161 -4.60 -1.91 25.94
C THR A 161 -4.90 -3.34 25.50
N SER A 162 -6.16 -3.80 25.60
CA SER A 162 -6.59 -5.14 25.21
C SER A 162 -6.86 -5.29 23.71
N GLU A 163 -6.91 -4.19 22.97
CA GLU A 163 -7.15 -4.23 21.52
C GLU A 163 -5.85 -4.30 20.72
N PRO A 164 -5.86 -5.01 19.59
CA PRO A 164 -4.69 -5.08 18.73
C PRO A 164 -4.36 -3.71 18.13
N LEU A 165 -3.07 -3.35 18.09
CA LEU A 165 -2.63 -2.06 17.56
C LEU A 165 -2.96 -1.93 16.07
N THR A 166 -2.76 -3.01 15.33
CA THR A 166 -3.15 -3.18 13.93
C THR A 166 -3.64 -4.61 13.71
N ALA A 167 -4.29 -4.88 12.58
CA ALA A 167 -4.68 -6.24 12.21
C ALA A 167 -3.47 -7.19 12.07
N LEU A 168 -2.25 -6.66 11.92
CA LEU A 168 -1.01 -7.43 11.81
C LEU A 168 -0.39 -7.80 13.16
N THR A 169 -0.39 -6.83 14.08
CA THR A 169 0.49 -6.86 15.24
C THR A 169 -0.14 -7.60 16.41
N GLY A 170 -1.46 -7.69 16.51
CA GLY A 170 -2.08 -8.19 17.73
C GLY A 170 -1.93 -7.19 18.89
N VAL A 171 -2.12 -7.66 20.13
CA VAL A 171 -1.95 -6.84 21.34
C VAL A 171 -0.46 -6.62 21.60
N VAL A 172 -0.06 -5.35 21.75
CA VAL A 172 1.34 -4.94 21.93
C VAL A 172 1.62 -4.68 23.41
N ALA A 173 2.62 -5.36 23.96
CA ALA A 173 3.23 -5.03 25.23
C ALA A 173 4.28 -3.93 24.99
N TRP A 174 4.10 -2.77 25.63
CA TRP A 174 5.00 -1.63 25.49
C TRP A 174 6.12 -1.71 26.51
N GLU A 175 7.36 -1.57 26.05
CA GLU A 175 8.56 -1.92 26.81
C GLU A 175 9.41 -0.70 27.16
N SER A 176 9.48 0.29 26.28
CA SER A 176 10.32 1.46 26.49
C SER A 176 9.78 2.68 25.77
N ALA A 177 10.07 3.85 26.34
CA ALA A 177 9.86 5.12 25.69
C ALA A 177 11.01 6.07 25.96
N GLU A 178 11.30 6.91 24.98
CA GLU A 178 12.35 7.91 25.06
C GLU A 178 11.97 9.16 24.29
N SER A 179 12.62 10.27 24.62
CA SER A 179 12.58 11.46 23.80
C SER A 179 13.91 11.68 23.08
N VAL A 180 13.84 11.76 21.76
CA VAL A 180 15.01 11.85 20.87
C VAL A 180 14.98 13.19 20.13
N ALA A 181 16.11 13.89 20.10
CA ALA A 181 16.29 15.06 19.25
C ALA A 181 16.74 14.62 17.85
N MET A 182 16.06 15.12 16.82
CA MET A 182 16.33 14.84 15.41
C MET A 182 16.32 16.16 14.63
N GLY A 183 17.50 16.75 14.46
CA GLY A 183 17.63 18.10 13.92
C GLY A 183 16.90 19.13 14.79
N SER A 184 16.01 19.93 14.19
CA SER A 184 15.17 20.90 14.91
C SER A 184 13.93 20.29 15.56
N ARG A 185 13.66 19.00 15.35
CA ARG A 185 12.48 18.32 15.86
C ARG A 185 12.82 17.48 17.09
N ARG A 186 11.87 17.37 18.00
CA ARG A 186 11.91 16.43 19.12
C ARG A 186 10.84 15.36 18.91
N LEU A 187 11.25 14.10 18.94
CA LEU A 187 10.37 12.95 18.82
C LEU A 187 10.18 12.28 20.18
N LEU A 188 8.99 11.71 20.36
CA LEU A 188 8.68 10.73 21.39
C LEU A 188 8.66 9.38 20.70
N VAL A 189 9.54 8.47 21.09
CA VAL A 189 9.66 7.14 20.50
C VAL A 189 9.21 6.13 21.54
N VAL A 190 8.22 5.30 21.20
CA VAL A 190 7.73 4.20 22.03
C VAL A 190 7.96 2.89 21.30
N ARG A 191 8.48 1.91 22.02
CA ARG A 191 8.76 0.56 21.49
C ARG A 191 7.98 -0.47 22.27
N GLY A 192 7.49 -1.46 21.55
CA GLY A 192 6.82 -2.59 22.13
C GLY A 192 6.88 -3.79 21.20
N LYS A 193 6.32 -4.90 21.66
CA LYS A 193 6.23 -6.12 20.87
C LYS A 193 4.95 -6.87 21.18
N SER A 194 4.49 -7.64 20.21
CA SER A 194 3.51 -8.70 20.41
C SER A 194 4.19 -10.06 20.33
N SER A 195 3.39 -11.13 20.29
CA SER A 195 3.90 -12.48 20.05
C SER A 195 4.55 -12.67 18.68
N SER A 196 4.26 -11.81 17.70
CA SER A 196 4.69 -11.99 16.30
C SER A 196 5.41 -10.79 15.69
N HIS A 197 5.30 -9.60 16.28
CA HIS A 197 5.85 -8.38 15.70
C HIS A 197 6.49 -7.47 16.76
N ALA A 198 7.62 -6.89 16.43
CA ALA A 198 8.14 -5.69 17.09
C ALA A 198 7.52 -4.44 16.46
N VAL A 199 7.26 -3.43 17.30
CA VAL A 199 6.61 -2.19 16.91
C VAL A 199 7.38 -1.00 17.46
N VAL A 200 7.56 0.01 16.61
CA VAL A 200 8.07 1.32 17.00
C VAL A 200 7.09 2.39 16.54
N LEU A 201 6.64 3.24 17.47
CA LEU A 201 5.88 4.45 17.16
C LEU A 201 6.76 5.67 17.42
N SER A 202 6.81 6.60 16.49
CA SER A 202 7.49 7.89 16.63
C SER A 202 6.49 9.02 16.45
N ALA A 203 6.33 9.86 17.46
CA ALA A 203 5.41 11.01 17.46
C ALA A 203 6.17 12.33 17.64
N LEU A 204 5.64 13.40 17.05
CA LEU A 204 6.17 14.74 17.27
C LEU A 204 5.90 15.16 18.72
N ALA A 205 6.94 15.49 19.47
CA ALA A 205 6.81 15.90 20.87
C ALA A 205 6.05 17.23 21.04
N SER A 206 5.87 18.03 19.99
CA SER A 206 5.09 19.27 20.03
C SER A 206 3.58 19.03 19.94
N THR A 207 3.14 18.05 19.14
CA THR A 207 1.72 17.83 18.83
C THR A 207 1.17 16.49 19.33
N GLY A 208 2.04 15.54 19.69
CA GLY A 208 1.64 14.16 20.00
C GLY A 208 1.20 13.35 18.77
N ARG A 209 1.19 13.93 17.57
CA ARG A 209 0.80 13.23 16.33
C ARG A 209 1.92 12.34 15.83
N LEU A 210 1.57 11.19 15.25
CA LEU A 210 2.56 10.28 14.67
C LEU A 210 3.31 10.99 13.53
N ASP A 211 4.64 10.86 13.55
CA ASP A 211 5.54 11.20 12.45
C ASP A 211 5.84 9.94 11.63
N SER A 212 6.05 8.80 12.32
CA SER A 212 6.29 7.52 11.67
C SER A 212 5.99 6.33 12.58
N PHE A 213 5.88 5.16 11.96
CA PHE A 213 5.84 3.89 12.67
C PHE A 213 6.58 2.81 11.88
N GLU A 214 7.08 1.80 12.60
CA GLU A 214 7.68 0.60 12.04
C GLU A 214 7.03 -0.63 12.68
N ILE A 215 6.71 -1.62 11.84
CA ILE A 215 6.20 -2.94 12.23
C ILE A 215 7.10 -3.98 11.58
N THR A 216 7.73 -4.80 12.41
CA THR A 216 8.74 -5.78 11.99
C THR A 216 8.35 -7.16 12.53
N PRO A 217 8.09 -8.17 11.69
CA PRO A 217 7.83 -9.52 12.17
C PRO A 217 9.07 -10.07 12.89
N ILE A 218 8.88 -10.75 14.02
CA ILE A 218 9.99 -11.22 14.87
C ILE A 218 10.77 -12.35 14.17
N ASP A 219 10.08 -13.25 13.48
CA ASP A 219 10.67 -14.46 12.89
C ASP A 219 11.04 -14.32 11.41
N VAL A 220 10.92 -13.11 10.83
CA VAL A 220 11.09 -12.89 9.39
C VAL A 220 12.14 -11.80 9.15
N ALA A 221 13.40 -12.21 9.09
CA ALA A 221 14.54 -11.30 8.99
C ALA A 221 14.47 -10.38 7.76
N GLY A 222 14.60 -9.07 7.97
CA GLY A 222 14.60 -8.06 6.90
C GLY A 222 13.23 -7.70 6.33
N ALA A 223 12.15 -8.40 6.72
CA ALA A 223 10.80 -7.97 6.39
C ALA A 223 10.37 -6.86 7.35
N LYS A 224 9.80 -5.77 6.81
CA LYS A 224 9.20 -4.72 7.64
C LYS A 224 8.22 -3.84 6.88
N ILE A 225 7.35 -3.20 7.64
CA ILE A 225 6.44 -2.17 7.16
C ILE A 225 6.80 -0.87 7.86
N VAL A 226 7.12 0.15 7.07
CA VAL A 226 7.40 1.49 7.57
C VAL A 226 6.30 2.44 7.07
N GLY A 227 5.66 3.15 7.99
CA GLY A 227 4.72 4.21 7.70
C GLY A 227 5.30 5.58 8.04
N ARG A 228 5.24 6.52 7.10
CA ARG A 228 5.50 7.94 7.35
C ARG A 228 4.19 8.71 7.32
N CYS A 229 3.96 9.51 8.35
CA CYS A 229 2.69 10.19 8.59
C CYS A 229 2.89 11.69 8.43
N ALA A 230 2.01 12.32 7.65
CA ALA A 230 1.93 13.76 7.53
C ALA A 230 0.52 14.22 7.92
N SER A 231 0.44 15.06 8.95
CA SER A 231 -0.84 15.65 9.37
C SER A 231 -1.42 16.50 8.24
N ILE A 232 -2.72 16.33 7.98
CA ILE A 232 -3.49 17.13 7.02
C ILE A 232 -4.77 17.64 7.68
N ALA A 233 -5.44 18.61 7.04
CA ALA A 233 -6.72 19.08 7.53
C ALA A 233 -7.77 17.94 7.45
N PRO A 234 -8.51 17.66 8.55
CA PRO A 234 -9.47 16.56 8.59
C PRO A 234 -10.74 16.85 7.78
N GLY A 235 -11.09 18.13 7.59
CA GLY A 235 -12.43 18.52 7.14
C GLY A 235 -13.49 18.27 8.21
N ASP A 236 -14.75 18.55 7.88
CA ASP A 236 -15.89 18.33 8.77
C ASP A 236 -16.29 16.84 8.80
N PRO A 237 -16.29 16.16 9.97
CA PRO A 237 -16.77 14.79 10.10
C PRO A 237 -18.18 14.54 9.56
N ALA A 238 -19.08 15.53 9.63
CA ALA A 238 -20.44 15.39 9.08
C ALA A 238 -20.43 15.19 7.55
N SER A 239 -19.40 15.69 6.86
CA SER A 239 -19.22 15.54 5.41
C SER A 239 -18.54 14.23 5.00
N TRP A 240 -18.12 13.39 5.96
CA TRP A 240 -17.35 12.18 5.64
C TRP A 240 -18.19 11.06 5.05
N GLY A 241 -19.52 11.13 5.18
CA GLY A 241 -20.46 10.13 4.72
C GLY A 241 -20.27 9.68 3.28
N ILE A 242 -20.58 8.41 3.03
CA ILE A 242 -20.66 7.82 1.70
C ILE A 242 -22.13 7.63 1.37
N ASP A 243 -22.56 8.26 0.27
CA ASP A 243 -23.89 8.12 -0.29
C ASP A 243 -24.04 6.75 -1.00
N LEU A 244 -25.15 6.08 -0.70
CA LEU A 244 -25.49 4.74 -1.15
C LEU A 244 -26.81 4.69 -1.91
N GLU A 245 -27.60 5.77 -1.98
CA GLU A 245 -29.02 5.72 -2.38
C GLU A 245 -29.25 5.15 -3.78
N SER A 246 -28.32 5.40 -4.71
CA SER A 246 -28.41 4.94 -6.11
C SER A 246 -27.56 3.69 -6.41
N ARG A 247 -27.01 3.03 -5.38
CA ARG A 247 -26.02 1.95 -5.56
C ARG A 247 -26.62 0.58 -5.27
N THR A 248 -26.29 -0.38 -6.12
CA THR A 248 -26.49 -1.80 -5.88
C THR A 248 -25.56 -2.29 -4.78
N MET A 249 -26.13 -2.91 -3.74
CA MET A 249 -25.35 -3.49 -2.66
C MET A 249 -24.77 -4.84 -3.09
N VAL A 250 -23.45 -4.96 -3.03
CA VAL A 250 -22.74 -6.22 -3.25
C VAL A 250 -22.25 -6.78 -1.91
N GLN A 251 -21.99 -8.09 -1.86
CA GLN A 251 -21.77 -8.81 -0.60
C GLN A 251 -20.33 -8.71 -0.10
N THR A 252 -19.36 -8.68 -1.00
CA THR A 252 -17.93 -8.69 -0.63
C THR A 252 -17.18 -7.50 -1.23
N LEU A 253 -16.04 -7.15 -0.64
CA LEU A 253 -15.15 -6.13 -1.20
C LEU A 253 -14.62 -6.54 -2.58
N SER A 254 -14.50 -7.84 -2.84
CA SER A 254 -14.09 -8.39 -4.14
C SER A 254 -15.10 -8.09 -5.25
N ASP A 255 -16.36 -7.85 -4.88
CA ASP A 255 -17.44 -7.56 -5.83
C ASP A 255 -17.50 -6.07 -6.18
N LEU A 256 -16.74 -5.20 -5.48
CA LEU A 256 -16.53 -3.79 -5.85
C LEU A 256 -15.55 -3.61 -7.02
N ARG A 257 -15.37 -4.64 -7.83
CA ARG A 257 -14.45 -4.64 -8.97
C ARG A 257 -14.88 -3.58 -9.97
N ALA A 258 -13.88 -2.94 -10.59
CA ALA A 258 -14.09 -2.44 -11.94
C ALA A 258 -14.60 -3.63 -12.75
N THR A 259 -15.76 -3.53 -13.39
CA THR A 259 -15.98 -4.31 -14.61
C THR A 259 -14.70 -4.14 -15.43
N PRO A 260 -13.91 -5.20 -15.69
CA PRO A 260 -12.79 -5.06 -16.60
C PRO A 260 -13.39 -4.47 -17.87
N GLY A 261 -12.79 -3.38 -18.41
CA GLY A 261 -13.20 -2.91 -19.72
C GLY A 261 -13.28 -4.13 -20.65
N MET A 262 -14.34 -4.22 -21.47
CA MET A 262 -14.55 -5.36 -22.36
C MET A 262 -13.21 -5.78 -22.97
N ILE A 263 -12.75 -6.97 -22.59
CA ILE A 263 -11.57 -7.56 -23.20
C ILE A 263 -12.06 -8.04 -24.56
N GLU A 264 -11.65 -7.35 -25.62
CA GLU A 264 -12.00 -7.78 -26.96
C GLU A 264 -11.37 -9.16 -27.26
N PRO A 265 -12.09 -10.06 -27.93
CA PRO A 265 -11.52 -11.33 -28.39
C PRO A 265 -10.23 -11.11 -29.19
N GLY A 266 -9.14 -11.75 -28.77
CA GLY A 266 -7.83 -11.60 -29.40
C GLY A 266 -6.94 -10.49 -28.81
N ALA A 267 -7.39 -9.74 -27.79
CA ALA A 267 -6.54 -8.78 -27.10
C ALA A 267 -5.37 -9.47 -26.38
N THR A 268 -4.15 -8.98 -26.61
CA THR A 268 -2.96 -9.42 -25.86
C THR A 268 -2.96 -8.77 -24.47
N ILE A 269 -3.10 -9.59 -23.44
CA ILE A 269 -3.01 -9.12 -22.05
C ILE A 269 -1.62 -9.42 -21.52
N LEU A 270 -0.84 -8.36 -21.29
CA LEU A 270 0.48 -8.47 -20.66
C LEU A 270 0.30 -8.73 -19.16
N ASP A 271 0.49 -9.99 -18.75
CA ASP A 271 0.45 -10.48 -17.37
C ASP A 271 -0.86 -10.13 -16.62
N PRO A 272 -2.00 -10.77 -16.96
CA PRO A 272 -3.26 -10.49 -16.30
C PRO A 272 -3.11 -10.69 -14.78
N PRO A 273 -3.40 -9.68 -13.95
CA PRO A 273 -3.47 -9.88 -12.51
C PRO A 273 -4.69 -10.75 -12.24
N LEU A 274 -4.47 -12.05 -12.08
CA LEU A 274 -5.49 -12.97 -11.62
C LEU A 274 -5.50 -12.92 -10.10
N GLN A 275 -6.69 -12.92 -9.52
CA GLN A 275 -6.85 -12.92 -8.08
C GLN A 275 -7.59 -14.18 -7.68
N THR A 276 -6.95 -15.00 -6.86
CA THR A 276 -7.58 -16.16 -6.23
C THR A 276 -8.67 -15.71 -5.27
N MET A 277 -9.59 -16.61 -4.91
CA MET A 277 -10.72 -16.27 -4.03
C MET A 277 -10.30 -15.77 -2.63
N ASP A 278 -9.05 -16.02 -2.22
CA ASP A 278 -8.43 -15.51 -0.99
C ASP A 278 -7.69 -14.18 -1.16
N LEU A 279 -7.98 -13.44 -2.24
CA LEU A 279 -7.43 -12.11 -2.54
C LEU A 279 -5.92 -12.06 -2.84
N ARG A 280 -5.23 -13.19 -2.99
CA ARG A 280 -3.82 -13.18 -3.41
C ARG A 280 -3.74 -12.76 -4.87
N ALA A 281 -2.99 -11.69 -5.12
CA ALA A 281 -2.59 -11.32 -6.47
C ALA A 281 -1.63 -12.39 -6.99
N TRP A 282 -2.01 -13.00 -8.10
CA TRP A 282 -1.30 -14.11 -8.73
C TRP A 282 -1.03 -13.77 -10.19
N SER A 283 0.20 -13.98 -10.61
CA SER A 283 0.60 -13.88 -12.02
C SER A 283 0.49 -15.29 -12.62
N LEU A 284 -0.35 -15.45 -13.63
CA LEU A 284 -0.47 -16.70 -14.39
C LEU A 284 0.89 -17.11 -14.97
N LEU A 285 1.66 -16.12 -15.48
CA LEU A 285 3.00 -16.33 -16.00
C LEU A 285 3.99 -16.73 -14.89
N GLY A 286 3.81 -16.20 -13.67
CA GLY A 286 4.57 -16.59 -12.49
C GLY A 286 4.36 -18.05 -12.10
N GLU A 287 3.13 -18.56 -12.15
CA GLU A 287 2.86 -19.98 -11.86
C GLU A 287 3.35 -20.91 -12.96
N LEU A 288 3.10 -20.57 -14.23
CA LEU A 288 3.52 -21.44 -15.32
C LEU A 288 5.04 -21.65 -15.28
N ARG A 289 5.80 -20.61 -14.89
CA ARG A 289 7.23 -20.71 -14.61
C ARG A 289 7.57 -21.57 -13.40
N SER A 290 6.82 -21.46 -12.30
CA SER A 290 7.10 -22.24 -11.08
C SER A 290 6.90 -23.75 -11.31
N ARG A 291 5.99 -24.13 -12.22
CA ARG A 291 5.70 -25.53 -12.54
C ARG A 291 6.58 -26.12 -13.63
N SER A 292 6.94 -25.36 -14.66
CA SER A 292 7.74 -25.87 -15.78
C SER A 292 9.25 -25.68 -15.60
N GLY A 293 9.68 -24.85 -14.66
CA GLY A 293 11.10 -24.47 -14.48
C GLY A 293 11.67 -23.64 -15.64
N GLN A 294 10.87 -23.32 -16.66
CA GLN A 294 11.27 -22.57 -17.84
C GLN A 294 10.29 -21.40 -18.07
N ARG A 295 10.78 -20.33 -18.71
CA ARG A 295 9.90 -19.23 -19.13
C ARG A 295 9.13 -19.72 -20.37
N PRO A 296 7.80 -19.93 -20.31
CA PRO A 296 7.05 -20.26 -21.51
C PRO A 296 7.24 -19.10 -22.51
N ALA A 297 7.57 -19.43 -23.76
CA ALA A 297 7.75 -18.45 -24.83
C ALA A 297 6.46 -17.64 -25.04
N ALA A 298 5.30 -18.30 -24.88
CA ALA A 298 4.00 -17.68 -24.70
C ALA A 298 3.07 -18.60 -23.90
N ALA A 299 2.00 -18.02 -23.36
CA ALA A 299 0.88 -18.74 -22.77
C ALA A 299 -0.43 -18.17 -23.31
N ALA A 300 -1.30 -19.04 -23.84
CA ALA A 300 -2.65 -18.68 -24.25
C ALA A 300 -3.63 -19.04 -23.13
N MET A 301 -4.51 -18.10 -22.75
CA MET A 301 -5.60 -18.35 -21.83
C MET A 301 -6.92 -18.30 -22.61
N ILE A 302 -7.62 -19.43 -22.67
CA ILE A 302 -8.95 -19.50 -23.29
C ILE A 302 -9.98 -19.22 -22.20
N LEU A 303 -10.64 -18.07 -22.30
CA LEU A 303 -11.75 -17.70 -21.43
C LEU A 303 -13.06 -18.16 -22.07
N PHE A 304 -13.74 -19.11 -21.44
CA PHE A 304 -15.07 -19.52 -21.87
C PHE A 304 -16.11 -18.59 -21.25
N ALA A 305 -16.72 -17.74 -22.08
CA ALA A 305 -17.97 -17.09 -21.68
C ALA A 305 -19.07 -18.15 -21.64
N ARG A 306 -19.91 -18.13 -20.59
CA ARG A 306 -20.98 -19.11 -20.38
C ARG A 306 -21.98 -19.16 -21.55
N ASP A 307 -22.07 -18.05 -22.30
CA ASP A 307 -22.96 -17.85 -23.45
C ASP A 307 -22.18 -17.54 -24.75
N ALA A 308 -20.96 -18.06 -24.91
CA ALA A 308 -20.15 -17.81 -26.10
C ALA A 308 -20.86 -18.33 -27.37
N SER A 309 -21.11 -17.44 -28.33
CA SER A 309 -21.64 -17.81 -29.64
C SER A 309 -20.55 -18.47 -30.50
N ALA A 310 -20.93 -19.35 -31.44
CA ALA A 310 -19.97 -19.99 -32.35
C ALA A 310 -19.02 -19.00 -33.07
N PRO A 311 -19.49 -17.83 -33.57
CA PRO A 311 -18.60 -16.81 -34.15
C PRO A 311 -17.56 -16.25 -33.17
N MET A 312 -17.89 -16.15 -31.88
CA MET A 312 -16.93 -15.71 -30.86
C MET A 312 -15.87 -16.77 -30.58
N ILE A 313 -16.25 -18.05 -30.61
CA ILE A 313 -15.33 -19.18 -30.46
C ILE A 313 -14.37 -19.23 -31.66
N ASP A 314 -14.90 -19.10 -32.89
CA ASP A 314 -14.09 -19.10 -34.11
C ASP A 314 -13.09 -17.92 -34.14
N ALA A 315 -13.52 -16.73 -33.72
CA ALA A 315 -12.65 -15.55 -33.62
C ALA A 315 -11.54 -15.74 -32.56
N ALA A 316 -11.86 -16.36 -31.43
CA ALA A 316 -10.88 -16.68 -30.39
C ALA A 316 -9.84 -17.70 -30.89
N MET A 317 -10.29 -18.76 -31.57
CA MET A 317 -9.41 -19.77 -32.16
C MET A 317 -8.51 -19.19 -33.26
N ALA A 318 -9.04 -18.30 -34.10
CA ALA A 318 -8.25 -17.57 -35.10
C ALA A 318 -7.22 -16.61 -34.46
N GLY A 319 -7.49 -16.12 -33.25
CA GLY A 319 -6.52 -15.36 -32.45
C GLY A 319 -5.37 -16.22 -31.94
N VAL A 320 -5.66 -17.42 -31.44
CA VAL A 320 -4.66 -18.39 -30.96
C VAL A 320 -3.73 -18.82 -32.09
N LEU A 321 -4.28 -19.20 -33.25
CA LEU A 321 -3.50 -19.59 -34.43
C LEU A 321 -2.57 -18.48 -34.92
N ARG A 322 -3.02 -17.21 -34.89
CA ARG A 322 -2.16 -16.06 -35.24
C ARG A 322 -1.02 -15.85 -34.24
N ALA A 323 -1.28 -16.07 -32.95
CA ALA A 323 -0.26 -15.95 -31.92
C ALA A 323 0.78 -17.08 -32.02
N GLU A 324 0.38 -18.31 -32.33
CA GLU A 324 1.30 -19.43 -32.60
C GLU A 324 2.22 -19.14 -33.80
N VAL A 325 1.66 -18.68 -34.92
CA VAL A 325 2.45 -18.32 -36.11
C VAL A 325 3.43 -17.19 -35.84
N ALA A 326 3.06 -16.20 -35.01
CA ALA A 326 3.96 -15.10 -34.65
C ALA A 326 5.16 -15.58 -33.80
N LEU A 327 4.96 -16.56 -32.93
CA LEU A 327 6.02 -17.14 -32.09
C LEU A 327 6.98 -18.02 -32.90
N ASP A 328 6.46 -18.77 -33.87
CA ASP A 328 7.30 -19.56 -34.78
C ASP A 328 8.17 -18.66 -35.68
N LEU A 329 7.66 -17.49 -36.08
CA LEU A 329 8.42 -16.49 -36.85
C LEU A 329 9.51 -15.81 -36.01
N GLU A 330 9.28 -15.54 -34.72
CA GLU A 330 10.32 -15.01 -33.81
C GLU A 330 11.41 -16.06 -33.51
N ALA A 331 11.05 -17.35 -33.40
CA ALA A 331 12.00 -18.44 -33.19
C ALA A 331 12.86 -18.72 -34.44
N ALA A 332 12.37 -18.39 -35.63
CA ALA A 332 13.08 -18.56 -36.90
C ALA A 332 14.03 -17.39 -37.27
N ALA A 333 14.08 -16.33 -36.47
CA ALA A 333 14.98 -15.20 -36.71
C ALA A 333 16.46 -15.62 -36.47
N PRO A 334 17.38 -15.46 -37.45
CA PRO A 334 18.77 -15.86 -37.28
C PRO A 334 19.47 -15.00 -36.22
N THR A 335 20.18 -15.65 -35.30
CA THR A 335 21.05 -15.01 -34.30
C THR A 335 22.12 -14.17 -35.02
N PRO A 336 22.40 -12.92 -34.61
CA PRO A 336 23.47 -12.14 -35.21
C PRO A 336 24.81 -12.84 -34.96
N LEU A 337 25.55 -13.16 -36.03
CA LEU A 337 26.92 -13.64 -35.98
C LEU A 337 27.77 -12.67 -35.14
N GLU A 338 28.43 -13.18 -34.11
CA GLU A 338 29.52 -12.47 -33.43
C GLU A 338 30.61 -12.16 -34.46
N ALA A 339 30.67 -10.90 -34.91
CA ALA A 339 31.78 -10.41 -35.69
C ALA A 339 32.99 -10.24 -34.76
N GLY A 340 34.01 -11.07 -35.00
CA GLY A 340 35.15 -11.25 -34.13
C GLY A 340 36.03 -10.01 -33.94
N ALA A 341 36.69 -10.01 -32.78
CA ALA A 341 37.93 -9.28 -32.57
C ALA A 341 39.02 -9.86 -33.47
N GLY A 342 39.58 -9.02 -34.34
CA GLY A 342 40.63 -9.39 -35.28
C GLY A 342 41.13 -8.20 -36.09
N LEU A 343 41.65 -7.18 -35.39
CA LEU A 343 42.89 -6.41 -35.62
C LEU A 343 42.89 -5.14 -34.76
#